data_AF-A0AA37PCU9-F1
#
_entry.id   AF-A0AA37PCU9-F1
#
_cell.length_a   1.000
_cell.length_b   1.000
_cell.length_c   1.000
_cell.angle_alpha   90.00
_cell.angle_beta   90.00
_cell.angle_gamma   90.00
#
_symmetry.space_group_name_H-M   'P 1'
#
loop_
_entity.id
_entity.type
_entity.pdbx_description
1 polymer ?
#
loop_
_entity_poly.entity_id
_entity_poly.type
_entity_poly.pdbx_seq_one_letter_code
_entity_poly.pdbx_strand_id
1 'polypeptide(L)' 'MACGEAVNDPSLERAFSIAKDEGFRLFFSFDYAGRGPWPKDTVVGYLKKYASRGEYFKHNDGKPLVSTFEGPGNAKD' A
#
# COMPACT_ATOMS: atom_id res chain seq x y z
N MET A 1 -3.34 -5.26 1.09
CA MET A 1 -2.33 -6.16 1.70
C MET A 1 -2.74 -6.43 3.14
N ALA A 2 -2.69 -7.68 3.62
CA ALA A 2 -3.04 -8.02 5.01
C ALA A 2 -1.80 -8.06 5.92
N CYS A 3 -1.96 -7.70 7.20
CA CYS A 3 -0.85 -7.51 8.13
C CYS A 3 -0.12 -8.83 8.45
N GLY A 4 1.22 -8.82 8.42
CA GLY A 4 2.06 -9.94 8.85
C GLY A 4 2.20 -11.10 7.85
N GLU A 5 1.67 -10.96 6.64
CA GLU A 5 1.83 -11.98 5.58
C GLU A 5 3.26 -12.01 5.05
N ALA A 6 3.91 -13.18 5.10
CA ALA A 6 5.30 -13.38 4.66
C ALA A 6 5.51 -13.06 3.18
N VAL A 7 4.44 -13.10 2.38
CA VAL A 7 4.48 -12.82 0.95
C VAL A 7 4.45 -11.32 0.62
N ASN A 8 4.17 -10.44 1.58
CA ASN A 8 4.02 -9.00 1.33
C ASN A 8 5.28 -8.40 0.70
N ASP A 9 6.43 -8.49 1.39
CA ASP A 9 7.68 -7.91 0.91
C ASP A 9 8.12 -8.40 -0.48
N PRO A 10 8.21 -9.73 -0.75
CA PRO A 10 8.61 -10.20 -2.07
C PRO A 10 7.59 -9.86 -3.16
N SER A 11 6.29 -9.81 -2.84
CA SER A 11 5.26 -9.45 -3.81
C SER A 11 5.31 -7.96 -4.15
N LEU A 12 5.57 -7.11 -3.16
CA LEU A 12 5.69 -5.66 -3.35
C LEU A 12 6.88 -5.31 -4.24
N GLU A 13 8.07 -5.85 -3.97
CA GLU A 13 9.23 -5.56 -4.82
C GLU A 13 9.01 -5.99 -6.27
N ARG A 14 8.41 -7.17 -6.48
CA ARG A 14 8.06 -7.64 -7.83
C ARG A 14 7.02 -6.73 -8.49
N ALA A 15 5.97 -6.37 -7.78
CA ALA A 15 4.90 -5.51 -8.32
C ALA A 15 5.44 -4.14 -8.72
N PHE A 16 6.26 -3.50 -7.88
CA PHE A 16 6.87 -2.21 -8.21
C PHE A 16 7.87 -2.31 -9.36
N SER A 17 8.63 -3.40 -9.46
CA SER A 17 9.52 -3.64 -10.60
C SER A 17 8.73 -3.72 -11.91
N ILE A 18 7.68 -4.54 -11.97
CA ILE A 18 6.85 -4.67 -13.18
C ILE A 18 6.09 -3.38 -13.47
N ALA A 19 5.58 -2.68 -12.45
CA ALA A 19 4.91 -1.39 -12.65
C ALA A 19 5.82 -0.35 -13.30
N LYS A 20 7.11 -0.37 -12.97
CA LYS A 20 8.11 0.48 -13.62
C LYS A 20 8.25 0.17 -15.10
N ASP A 21 8.36 -1.12 -15.43
CA ASP A 21 8.60 -1.59 -16.79
C ASP A 21 7.37 -1.37 -17.69
N GLU A 22 6.17 -1.53 -17.13
CA GLU A 22 4.89 -1.40 -17.85
C GLU A 22 4.27 0.00 -17.78
N GLY A 23 4.87 0.92 -17.01
CA GLY A 23 4.35 2.27 -16.81
C GLY A 23 3.07 2.36 -15.95
N PHE A 24 2.78 1.32 -15.16
CA PHE A 24 1.68 1.35 -14.20
C PHE A 24 2.04 2.18 -12.96
N ARG A 25 0.99 2.67 -12.29
CA ARG A 25 1.09 3.27 -10.96
C ARG A 25 0.37 2.42 -9.94
N LEU A 26 1.00 2.27 -8.78
CA LEU A 26 0.50 1.48 -7.66
C LEU A 26 0.29 2.38 -6.44
N PHE A 27 -0.66 2.03 -5.57
CA PHE A 27 -0.78 2.63 -4.24
C PHE A 27 -1.08 1.56 -3.20
N PHE A 28 -0.82 1.86 -1.94
CA PHE A 28 -1.15 0.94 -0.86
C PHE A 28 -2.58 1.09 -0.39
N SER A 29 -3.28 -0.04 -0.39
CA SER A 29 -4.48 -0.28 0.39
C SER A 29 -4.16 -1.30 1.49
N PHE A 30 -4.15 -0.83 2.73
CA PHE A 30 -3.90 -1.67 3.91
C PHE A 30 -5.20 -2.34 4.34
N ASP A 31 -5.24 -3.67 4.25
CA ASP A 31 -6.40 -4.47 4.60
C ASP A 31 -6.45 -4.67 6.11
N TYR A 32 -7.32 -3.92 6.76
CA TYR A 32 -7.59 -3.99 8.20
C TYR A 32 -8.64 -5.05 8.51
N ALA A 33 -9.50 -5.40 7.54
CA ALA A 33 -10.50 -6.45 7.70
C ALA A 33 -9.88 -7.86 7.75
N GLY A 34 -8.83 -8.09 6.96
CA GLY A 34 -8.23 -9.42 6.83
C GLY A 34 -7.52 -9.93 8.08
N ARG A 35 -6.68 -9.10 8.73
CA ARG A 35 -5.87 -9.50 9.90
C ARG A 35 -5.82 -8.44 11.01
N GLY A 36 -6.82 -7.57 11.05
CA GLY A 36 -6.88 -6.44 11.96
C GLY A 36 -6.03 -5.25 11.51
N PRO A 37 -6.11 -4.13 12.25
CA PRO A 37 -5.37 -2.91 11.93
C PRO A 37 -3.86 -3.14 11.88
N TRP A 38 -3.21 -2.51 10.91
CA TRP A 38 -1.76 -2.55 10.82
C TRP A 38 -1.10 -1.70 11.92
N PRO A 39 0.03 -2.14 12.50
CA PRO A 39 0.81 -1.28 13.38
C PRO A 39 1.27 -0.01 12.66
N LYS A 40 1.11 1.15 13.31
CA LYS A 40 1.44 2.46 12.75
C LYS A 40 2.88 2.52 12.20
N ASP A 41 3.85 2.03 12.95
CA ASP A 41 5.26 2.09 12.55
C ASP A 41 5.54 1.24 11.31
N THR A 42 4.84 0.11 11.16
CA THR A 42 4.91 -0.71 9.96
C THR A 42 4.38 0.04 8.75
N VAL A 43 3.19 0.67 8.86
CA VAL A 43 2.61 1.50 7.78
C VAL A 43 3.57 2.61 7.38
N VAL A 44 4.14 3.34 8.36
CA VAL A 44 5.13 4.40 8.11
C VAL A 44 6.38 3.86 7.43
N GLY A 45 6.87 2.67 7.83
CA GLY A 45 8.01 2.01 7.19
C GLY A 45 7.76 1.70 5.72
N TYR A 46 6.60 1.14 5.39
CA TYR A 46 6.19 0.90 4.00
C TYR A 46 6.11 2.20 3.19
N LEU A 47 5.46 3.25 3.73
CA LEU A 47 5.36 4.52 3.02
C LEU A 47 6.73 5.17 2.79
N LYS A 48 7.62 5.17 3.78
CA LYS A 48 9.00 5.68 3.61
C LYS A 48 9.76 4.91 2.52
N LYS A 49 9.54 3.60 2.40
CA LYS A 49 10.25 2.74 1.45
C LYS A 49 9.72 2.86 0.01
N TYR A 50 8.41 3.01 -0.17
CA TYR A 50 7.79 2.91 -1.50
C TYR A 50 7.16 4.22 -2.00
N ALA A 51 6.67 5.10 -1.14
CA ALA A 51 5.89 6.27 -1.57
C ALA A 51 6.69 7.30 -2.37
N SER A 52 8.02 7.32 -2.24
CA SER A 52 8.90 8.17 -3.04
C SER A 52 9.17 7.63 -4.44
N ARG A 53 8.93 6.33 -4.69
CA ARG A 53 9.17 5.69 -6.00
C ARG A 53 8.32 6.32 -7.10
N GLY A 54 8.79 6.27 -8.35
CA GLY A 54 8.14 6.91 -9.50
C GLY A 54 6.81 6.24 -9.87
N GLU A 55 6.74 4.95 -9.60
CA GLU A 55 5.61 4.05 -9.85
C GLU A 55 4.56 4.14 -8.73
N TYR A 56 4.84 4.88 -7.64
CA TYR A 56 3.85 5.10 -6.60
C TYR A 56 2.90 6.23 -7.00
N PHE A 57 1.60 5.95 -6.99
CA PHE A 57 0.56 6.91 -7.34
C PHE A 57 0.51 8.06 -6.34
N LYS A 58 0.65 9.27 -6.87
CA LYS A 58 0.58 10.53 -6.13
C LYS A 58 -0.55 11.37 -6.71
N HIS A 59 -1.23 12.09 -5.85
CA HIS A 59 -2.17 13.13 -6.26
C HIS A 59 -1.44 14.28 -6.95
N ASN A 60 -2.21 15.19 -7.55
CA ASN A 60 -1.68 16.36 -8.25
C ASN A 60 -0.85 17.29 -7.36
N ASP A 61 -1.06 17.26 -6.04
CA ASP A 61 -0.27 18.00 -5.05
C ASP A 61 1.04 17.28 -4.65
N GLY A 62 1.35 16.17 -5.31
CA GLY A 62 2.55 15.36 -5.07
C GLY A 62 2.46 14.41 -3.88
N LYS A 63 1.35 14.40 -3.13
CA LYS A 63 1.21 13.51 -1.97
C LYS A 63 0.85 12.09 -2.40
N PRO A 64 1.45 11.05 -1.79
CA PRO A 64 1.10 9.67 -2.07
C PRO A 64 -0.35 9.38 -1.66
N LEU A 65 -1.10 8.69 -2.51
CA LEU A 65 -2.37 8.11 -2.10
C LEU A 65 -2.09 6.89 -1.21
N VAL A 66 -2.82 6.79 -0.11
CA VAL A 66 -2.83 5.61 0.75
C VAL A 66 -4.25 5.43 1.27
N SER A 67 -4.74 4.19 1.28
CA SER A 67 -6.04 3.88 1.85
C SER A 67 -5.97 2.72 2.83
N THR A 68 -6.97 2.64 3.68
CA THR A 68 -7.30 1.44 4.45
C THR A 68 -8.54 0.79 3.83
N PHE A 69 -8.64 -0.52 3.99
CA PHE A 69 -9.87 -1.26 3.73
C PHE A 69 -10.28 -1.95 5.02
N GLU A 70 -11.40 -1.51 5.60
CA GLU A 70 -11.88 -1.96 6.91
C GLU A 70 -13.04 -2.95 6.80
N GLY A 71 -13.41 -3.34 5.57
CA GLY A 71 -14.47 -4.31 5.30
C GLY A 71 -15.85 -3.69 5.17
N PRO A 72 -16.85 -4.46 4.69
CA PRO A 72 -18.19 -3.95 4.43
C PRO A 72 -18.94 -3.52 5.70
N GLY A 73 -18.57 -4.04 6.87
CA GLY A 73 -19.13 -3.63 8.16
C GLY A 73 -18.82 -2.17 8.51
N ASN A 74 -17.74 -1.61 7.96
CA ASN A 74 -17.30 -0.24 8.17
C ASN A 74 -17.51 0.62 6.91
N ALA A 75 -18.43 0.23 6.02
CA ALA A 75 -18.70 0.95 4.76
C ALA A 75 -19.36 2.32 4.94
N LYS A 76 -19.79 2.67 6.16
CA LYS A 76 -20.40 3.96 6.50
C LYS A 76 -19.43 4.96 7.12
N ASP A 77 -18.19 4.54 7.41
CA ASP A 77 -17.14 5.40 7.95
C ASP A 77 -16.57 6.35 6.89
#